data_AF-A0A4V2ZMZ0-F1
#
_entry.id   AF-A0A4V2ZMZ0-F1
#
_cell.length_a   1.000
_cell.length_b   1.000
_cell.length_c   1.000
_cell.angle_alpha   90.00
_cell.angle_beta   90.00
_cell.angle_gamma   90.00
#
_symmetry.space_group_name_H-M   'P 1'
#
loop_
_entity.id
_entity.type
_entity.pdbx_description
1 polymer ?
#
loop_
_entity_poly.entity_id
_entity_poly.type
_entity_poly.pdbx_seq_one_letter_code
_entity_poly.pdbx_strand_id
1 'polypeptide(L)' 'MTIEPVETSVSLHQIRAGIEGVLALLEQLSVRSEECFSALCLLGMVQAKLTALMDADPVAA' A
#
# COMPACT_ATOMS: atom_id res chain seq x y z
N MET A 1 -4.77 16.69 22.79
CA MET A 1 -3.74 16.73 21.74
C MET A 1 -4.34 16.03 20.54
N THR A 2 -5.05 16.80 19.71
CA THR A 2 -5.62 16.34 18.45
C THR A 2 -4.47 16.13 17.48
N ILE A 3 -4.13 14.88 17.18
CA ILE A 3 -3.16 14.58 16.13
C ILE A 3 -3.80 15.03 14.82
N GLU A 4 -3.14 15.93 14.13
CA GLU A 4 -3.71 16.66 12.99
C GLU A 4 -3.98 15.68 11.83
N PRO A 5 -5.20 15.68 11.25
CA PRO A 5 -5.59 14.73 10.20
C PRO A 5 -4.74 14.84 8.91
N VAL A 6 -4.01 15.95 8.74
CA VAL A 6 -3.15 16.23 7.59
C VAL A 6 -1.83 15.45 7.63
N GLU A 7 -1.19 15.30 8.79
CA GLU A 7 0.08 14.56 8.87
C GLU A 7 -0.11 13.06 8.63
N THR A 8 -1.27 12.53 9.06
CA THR A 8 -1.61 11.12 8.90
C THR A 8 -1.93 10.79 7.43
N SER A 9 -2.64 11.67 6.72
CA SER A 9 -2.95 11.45 5.30
C SER A 9 -1.71 11.53 4.40
N VAL A 10 -0.80 12.50 4.64
CA VAL A 10 0.48 12.59 3.94
C VAL A 10 1.33 11.33 4.17
N SER A 11 1.37 10.84 5.41
CA SER A 11 2.08 9.60 5.76
C SER A 11 1.50 8.38 5.04
N LEU A 12 0.18 8.27 4.92
CA LEU A 12 -0.48 7.16 4.20
C LEU A 12 -0.21 7.20 2.70
N HIS A 13 -0.21 8.39 2.08
CA HIS A 13 0.17 8.53 0.67
C HIS A 13 1.63 8.14 0.41
N GLN A 14 2.55 8.49 1.32
CA GLN A 14 3.96 8.09 1.23
C GLN A 14 4.12 6.57 1.38
N ILE A 15 3.41 5.95 2.34
CA ILE A 15 3.40 4.50 2.52
C ILE A 15 2.88 3.81 1.25
N ARG A 16 1.77 4.30 0.67
CA ARG A 16 1.21 3.74 -0.57
C ARG A 16 2.21 3.81 -1.72
N ALA A 17 2.86 4.96 -1.93
CA ALA A 17 3.89 5.11 -2.96
C ALA A 17 5.09 4.18 -2.73
N GLY A 18 5.51 3.99 -1.47
CA GLY A 18 6.56 3.03 -1.12
C GLY A 18 6.17 1.59 -1.48
N ILE A 19 4.94 1.19 -1.18
CA ILE A 19 4.41 -0.13 -1.53
C ILE A 19 4.35 -0.32 -3.05
N GLU A 20 3.90 0.68 -3.80
CA GLU A 20 3.87 0.66 -5.28
C GLU A 20 5.29 0.46 -5.85
N GLY A 21 6.30 1.13 -5.30
CA GLY A 21 7.69 0.93 -5.69
C GLY A 21 8.19 -0.50 -5.44
N VAL A 22 7.84 -1.09 -4.29
CA VAL A 22 8.21 -2.49 -3.97
C VAL A 22 7.47 -3.47 -4.89
N LEU A 23 6.19 -3.24 -5.18
CA LEU A 23 5.43 -4.06 -6.12
C LEU A 23 6.06 -4.07 -7.52
N ALA A 24 6.48 -2.89 -8.02
CA ALA A 24 7.16 -2.79 -9.31
C ALA A 24 8.48 -3.59 -9.34
N LEU A 25 9.26 -3.55 -8.25
CA LEU A 25 10.47 -4.37 -8.11
C LEU A 25 10.14 -5.86 -8.07
N LEU A 26 9.12 -6.26 -7.31
CA LEU A 26 8.70 -7.66 -7.19
C LEU A 26 8.14 -8.21 -8.51
N GLU A 27 7.45 -7.40 -9.32
CA GLU A 27 6.95 -7.81 -10.62
C GLU A 27 8.10 -8.29 -11.52
N GLN A 28 9.22 -7.56 -11.54
CA GLN A 28 10.42 -7.92 -12.27
C GLN A 28 11.13 -9.17 -11.71
N LEU A 29 11.13 -9.33 -10.38
CA LEU A 29 11.83 -10.43 -9.70
C LEU A 29 11.01 -11.72 -9.62
N SER A 30 9.69 -11.64 -9.70
CA SER A 30 8.75 -12.76 -9.55
C SER A 30 8.96 -13.88 -10.57
N VAL A 31 9.39 -13.54 -11.79
CA VAL A 31 9.69 -14.53 -12.84
C VAL A 31 10.91 -15.42 -12.51
N ARG A 32 11.67 -15.06 -11.47
CA ARG A 32 12.93 -15.72 -11.09
C ARG A 32 12.84 -16.45 -9.75
N SER A 33 11.77 -16.27 -8.98
CA SER A 33 11.60 -16.83 -7.64
C SER A 33 10.13 -16.89 -7.25
N GLU A 34 9.68 -18.08 -6.83
CA GLU A 34 8.31 -18.31 -6.36
C GLU A 34 8.03 -17.55 -5.06
N GLU A 35 9.05 -17.34 -4.22
CA GLU A 35 8.97 -16.49 -3.03
C GLU A 35 8.73 -15.03 -3.40
N CYS A 36 9.38 -14.52 -4.45
CA CYS A 36 9.15 -13.18 -4.96
C CYS A 36 7.73 -13.05 -5.56
N PHE A 37 7.25 -14.07 -6.27
CA PHE A 37 5.87 -14.11 -6.75
C PHE A 37 4.86 -14.11 -5.59
N SER A 38 5.10 -14.93 -4.57
CA SER A 38 4.26 -14.99 -3.37
C SER A 38 4.24 -13.64 -2.64
N ALA A 39 5.40 -13.00 -2.49
CA ALA A 39 5.50 -11.66 -1.90
C ALA A 39 4.75 -10.61 -2.73
N LEU A 40 4.84 -10.67 -4.07
CA LEU A 40 4.11 -9.79 -4.98
C LEU A 40 2.59 -9.91 -4.75
N CYS A 41 2.08 -11.14 -4.72
CA CYS A 41 0.65 -11.39 -4.50
C CYS A 41 0.18 -10.89 -3.12
N LEU A 42 0.92 -11.23 -2.06
CA LEU A 42 0.58 -10.83 -0.69
C LEU A 42 0.60 -9.31 -0.52
N LEU A 43 1.65 -8.66 -1.01
CA LEU A 43 1.78 -7.20 -0.92
C LEU A 43 0.74 -6.49 -1.80
N GLY A 44 0.38 -7.06 -2.96
CA GLY A 44 -0.68 -6.54 -3.82
C GLY A 44 -2.03 -6.52 -3.12
N MET A 45 -2.35 -7.56 -2.35
CA MET A 45 -3.57 -7.57 -1.51
C MET A 45 -3.54 -6.50 -0.42
N VAL A 46 -2.38 -6.25 0.20
CA VAL A 46 -2.22 -5.20 1.19
C VAL A 46 -2.38 -3.81 0.56
N GLN A 47 -1.79 -3.58 -0.61
CA GLN A 47 -1.93 -2.32 -1.35
C GLN A 47 -3.39 -2.05 -1.72
N ALA A 48 -4.11 -3.05 -2.22
CA ALA A 48 -5.52 -2.91 -2.56
C ALA A 48 -6.38 -2.57 -1.33
N LYS A 49 -6.12 -3.21 -0.19
CA LYS A 49 -6.81 -2.90 1.08
C LYS A 49 -6.46 -1.50 1.59
N LEU A 50 -5.20 -1.09 1.51
CA LEU A 50 -4.78 0.25 1.90
C LEU A 50 -5.47 1.31 1.03
N THR A 51 -5.52 1.12 -0.29
CA THR A 51 -6.22 2.02 -1.22
C THR A 51 -7.70 2.10 -0.87
N ALA A 52 -8.37 0.96 -0.63
CA ALA A 52 -9.78 0.96 -0.22
C ALA A 52 -10.01 1.69 1.11
N LEU A 53 -9.09 1.61 2.07
CA LEU A 53 -9.17 2.35 3.34
C LEU A 53 -8.94 3.84 3.18
N MET A 54 -8.07 4.24 2.25
CA MET A 54 -7.80 5.65 1.94
C MET A 54 -8.95 6.28 1.15
N ASP A 55 -9.63 5.50 0.31
CA ASP A 55 -10.78 5.93 -0.48
C ASP A 55 -12.10 5.88 0.32
N ALA A 56 -12.15 5.09 1.40
CA ALA A 56 -13.25 5.08 2.35
C ALA A 56 -13.23 6.38 3.18
N ASP A 57 -14.03 7.36 2.75
CA ASP A 57 -14.21 8.65 3.39
C ASP A 57 -14.69 8.49 4.86
N PRO A 58 -14.04 9.09 5.88
CA PRO A 58 -14.46 9.02 7.28
C PRO A 58 -15.75 9.80 7.62
N VAL A 59 -16.41 10.42 6.64
CA VAL A 59 -17.60 11.29 6.82
C VAL A 59 -18.94 10.53 6.71
N ALA A 60 -18.91 9.20 6.53
CA ALA A 60 -20.12 8.38 6.38
C ALA A 60 -20.45 7.46 7.58
N ALA A 61 -19.90 7.72 8.77
CA ALA A 61 -20.20 6.99 10.01
C ALA A 61 -20.82 7.90 11.09
#